data_AF-A0AAJ3GXX2-F1
#
_entry.id   AF-A0AAJ3GXX2-F1
#
_cell.length_a   1.000
_cell.length_b   1.000
_cell.length_c   1.000
_cell.angle_alpha   90.00
_cell.angle_beta   90.00
_cell.angle_gamma   90.00
#
_symmetry.space_group_name_H-M   'P 1'
#
loop_
_entity.id
_entity.type
_entity.pdbx_description
1 polymer ?
#
loop_
_entity_poly.entity_id
_entity_poly.type
_entity_poly.pdbx_seq_one_letter_code
_entity_poly.pdbx_strand_id
1 'polypeptide(L)' 'ATLTNKAQTDVTVTLSNGQTITIKAGETVGSTVFQTPANDVYNNGSTVSTTIAKTEGGNFENLV' A
#
# COMPACT_ATOMS: atom_id res chain seq x y z
N ALA A 1 -2.32 -2.89 2.55
CA ALA A 1 -2.99 -1.87 3.39
C ALA A 1 -4.43 -2.31 3.63
N THR A 2 -4.94 -2.10 4.85
CA THR A 2 -6.30 -2.51 5.24
C THR A 2 -7.00 -1.32 5.88
N LEU A 3 -8.25 -1.09 5.49
CA LEU A 3 -9.15 -0.09 6.04
C LEU A 3 -10.12 -0.74 7.03
N THR A 4 -10.60 0.02 8.00
CA THR A 4 -11.65 -0.41 8.93
C THR A 4 -13.05 -0.34 8.30
N ASN A 5 -13.22 0.47 7.25
CA ASN A 5 -14.47 0.62 6.49
C ASN A 5 -14.18 0.59 4.99
N LYS A 6 -15.20 0.25 4.18
CA LYS A 6 -15.10 0.29 2.72
C LYS A 6 -14.80 1.72 2.25
N ALA A 7 -13.88 1.86 1.30
CA ALA A 7 -13.59 3.15 0.69
C ALA A 7 -14.78 3.61 -0.16
N GLN A 8 -15.17 4.90 -0.10
CA GLN A 8 -16.22 5.43 -0.99
C GLN A 8 -15.68 5.81 -2.37
N THR A 9 -14.40 6.21 -2.40
CA THR A 9 -13.61 6.47 -3.61
C THR A 9 -12.29 5.71 -3.49
N ASP A 10 -11.56 5.56 -4.59
CA ASP A 10 -10.25 4.91 -4.55
C ASP A 10 -9.34 5.57 -3.49
N VAL A 11 -8.66 4.75 -2.68
CA VAL A 11 -7.60 5.18 -1.77
C VAL A 11 -6.27 4.82 -2.39
N THR A 12 -5.37 5.81 -2.47
CA THR A 12 -4.00 5.63 -2.92
C THR A 12 -3.06 5.78 -1.75
N VAL A 13 -2.22 4.78 -1.50
CA VAL A 13 -1.17 4.81 -0.46
C VAL A 13 0.19 4.72 -1.14
N THR A 14 0.99 5.77 -1.01
CA THR A 14 2.38 5.79 -1.49
C THR A 14 3.31 5.38 -0.36
N LEU A 15 4.19 4.43 -0.65
CA LEU A 15 5.20 3.93 0.27
C LEU A 15 6.53 4.67 0.07
N SER A 16 7.39 4.69 1.09
CA SER A 16 8.69 5.37 1.06
C SER A 16 9.65 4.86 -0.02
N ASN A 17 9.45 3.63 -0.50
CA ASN A 17 10.18 3.06 -1.62
C ASN A 17 9.56 3.37 -3.01
N GLY A 18 8.60 4.29 -3.07
CA GLY A 18 7.93 4.73 -4.30
C GLY A 18 6.82 3.82 -4.79
N GLN A 19 6.61 2.64 -4.18
CA GLN A 19 5.49 1.79 -4.54
C GLN A 19 4.14 2.40 -4.13
N THR A 20 3.10 2.01 -4.84
CA THR A 20 1.75 2.51 -4.61
C THR A 20 0.79 1.34 -4.37
N ILE A 21 0.02 1.42 -3.30
CA ILE A 21 -1.10 0.51 -3.03
C ILE A 21 -2.39 1.25 -3.37
N THR A 22 -3.22 0.67 -4.22
CA THR A 22 -4.57 1.17 -4.50
C THR A 22 -5.59 0.28 -3.81
N ILE A 23 -6.49 0.87 -3.01
CA ILE A 23 -7.68 0.23 -2.47
C ILE A 23 -8.86 0.79 -3.25
N LYS A 24 -9.58 -0.06 -3.97
CA LYS A 24 -10.68 0.38 -4.83
C LYS A 24 -11.89 0.84 -4.02
N ALA A 25 -12.69 1.73 -4.58
CA ALA A 25 -14.01 2.05 -4.04
C ALA A 25 -14.80 0.75 -3.79
N GLY A 26 -15.45 0.66 -2.62
CA GLY A 26 -16.17 -0.53 -2.15
C GLY A 26 -15.29 -1.59 -1.48
N GLU A 27 -13.96 -1.48 -1.56
CA GLU A 27 -13.03 -2.44 -0.96
C GLU A 27 -12.44 -1.91 0.35
N THR A 28 -11.89 -2.83 1.14
CA THR A 28 -11.16 -2.52 2.37
C THR A 28 -9.68 -2.88 2.29
N VAL A 29 -9.26 -3.62 1.27
CA VAL A 29 -7.91 -4.15 1.16
C VAL A 29 -7.31 -3.79 -0.19
N GLY A 30 -6.04 -3.37 -0.15
CA GLY A 30 -5.20 -3.26 -1.33
C GLY A 30 -3.80 -3.78 -1.03
N SER A 31 -3.14 -4.30 -2.05
CA SER A 31 -1.77 -4.81 -1.97
C SER A 31 -0.93 -4.31 -3.14
N THR A 32 0.38 -4.34 -2.96
CA THR A 32 1.37 -4.16 -4.02
C THR A 32 2.40 -5.27 -3.90
N VAL A 33 2.96 -5.70 -5.02
CA VAL A 33 4.00 -6.73 -5.06
C VAL A 33 5.33 -6.06 -5.34
N PHE A 34 6.29 -6.27 -4.44
CA PHE A 34 7.68 -5.87 -4.64
C PHE A 34 8.52 -7.11 -4.94
N GLN A 35 9.20 -7.11 -6.09
CA GLN A 35 10.15 -8.17 -6.42
C GLN A 35 11.50 -7.82 -5.80
N THR A 36 12.00 -8.69 -4.92
CA THR A 36 13.38 -8.60 -4.45
C THR A 36 14.32 -9.26 -5.46
N PRO A 37 15.58 -8.81 -5.57
CA PRO A 37 16.58 -9.51 -6.36
C PRO A 37 16.71 -10.98 -5.95
N ALA A 38 17.14 -11.83 -6.89
CA ALA A 38 17.41 -13.23 -6.60
C ALA A 38 18.53 -13.35 -5.56
N ASN A 39 18.39 -14.31 -4.65
CA ASN A 39 19.42 -14.61 -3.66
C ASN A 39 20.68 -15.13 -4.36
N ASP A 40 21.81 -14.47 -4.09
CA ASP A 40 23.15 -14.97 -4.45
C ASP A 40 23.81 -15.54 -3.18
N VAL A 41 24.63 -16.57 -3.34
CA VAL A 41 25.42 -17.26 -2.31
C VAL A 41 26.23 -16.28 -1.46
N TYR A 42 26.60 -15.12 -2.01
CA TYR A 42 27.40 -14.11 -1.31
C TYR A 42 26.59 -13.00 -0.61
N ASN A 43 25.35 -12.74 -1.05
CA ASN A 43 24.55 -11.59 -0.61
C ASN A 43 23.16 -12.02 -0.16
N ASN A 44 23.06 -12.87 0.86
CA ASN A 44 21.78 -13.24 1.45
C ASN A 44 21.49 -12.36 2.68
N GLY A 45 20.80 -11.24 2.49
CA GLY A 45 20.45 -10.37 3.62
C GLY A 45 19.84 -9.01 3.30
N SER A 46 18.99 -8.90 2.27
CA SER A 46 18.27 -7.64 2.05
C SER A 46 17.05 -7.55 2.97
N THR A 47 17.17 -6.81 4.07
CA THR A 47 16.00 -6.35 4.82
C THR A 47 15.30 -5.25 4.04
N VAL A 48 14.08 -5.52 3.58
CA VAL A 48 13.23 -4.49 2.95
C VAL A 48 12.36 -3.87 4.04
N SER A 49 12.60 -2.61 4.34
CA SER A 49 11.74 -1.81 5.21
C SER A 49 11.14 -0.66 4.40
N THR A 50 9.85 -0.45 4.57
CA THR A 50 9.14 0.65 3.93
C THR A 50 8.14 1.23 4.92
N THR A 51 7.95 2.54 4.86
CA THR A 51 6.93 3.25 5.64
C THR A 51 5.88 3.84 4.70
N ILE A 52 4.78 4.32 5.26
CA ILE A 52 3.77 5.05 4.52
C ILE A 52 4.27 6.50 4.35
N ALA A 53 4.41 6.94 3.10
CA ALA A 53 4.81 8.30 2.77
C ALA A 53 3.60 9.22 2.58
N LYS A 54 2.53 8.73 1.95
CA LYS A 54 1.33 9.53 1.65
C LYS A 54 0.08 8.65 1.53
N THR A 55 -1.07 9.20 1.89
CA THR A 55 -2.39 8.61 1.65
C THR A 55 -3.35 9.65 1.08
N GLU A 56 -4.11 9.29 0.06
CA GLU A 56 -5.09 10.18 -0.60
C GLU A 56 -6.38 9.41 -0.94
N GLY A 57 -7.52 10.12 -0.96
CA GLY A 57 -8.82 9.57 -1.37
C GLY A 57 -9.64 8.96 -0.23
N GLY A 58 -10.49 7.99 -0.56
CA GLY A 58 -11.34 7.25 0.38
C GLY A 58 -12.66 7.93 0.75
N ASN A 59 -12.68 9.26 0.83
CA ASN A 59 -13.86 10.08 1.16
C ASN A 59 -14.65 9.53 2.36
N PHE A 60 -14.01 9.44 3.53
CA PHE A 60 -14.60 8.85 4.73
C PHE A 60 -15.63 9.75 5.44
N GLU A 61 -15.74 11.02 5.03
CA GLU A 61 -16.51 12.05 5.75
C GLU A 61 -17.95 12.24 5.25
N ASN A 62 -18.49 11.28 4.49
CA ASN A 62 -19.89 11.33 4.11
C ASN A 62 -20.76 10.82 5.27
N LEU A 63 -21.06 11.74 6.19
CA LEU A 63 -22.05 11.55 7.26
C LEU A 63 -23.42 11.92 6.68
N VAL A 64 -24.20 10.90 6.29
CA VAL A 64 -25.64 11.06 6.01
C VAL A 64 -26.44 11.30 7.27
#